data_AF-A0A838J2Z9-F1
#
_entry.id   AF-A0A838J2Z9-F1
#
_cell.length_a   1.000
_cell.length_b   1.000
_cell.length_c   1.000
_cell.angle_alpha   90.00
_cell.angle_beta   90.00
_cell.angle_gamma   90.00
#
_symmetry.space_group_name_H-M   'P 1'
#
loop_
_entity.id
_entity.type
_entity.pdbx_description
1 polymer ?
#
loop_
_entity_poly.entity_id
_entity_poly.type
_entity_poly.pdbx_seq_one_letter_code
_entity_poly.pdbx_strand_id
1 'polypeptide(L)'
;MLVDFAAYPQWQSSVIAARIVSDGPLARGSRIAETRRFFGRTTDIIWEVTTFQPPHTRGFKMGGAFPSTGVMTWETVPEGTRLQTAVTMHARGAAYWGGD
;
A
#
# COMPACT_ATOMS: atom_id res chain seq x y z
N MET A 1 1.80 11.66 7.75
CA MET A 1 0.81 10.57 7.88
C MET A 1 0.68 9.72 6.62
N LEU A 2 0.20 10.25 5.48
CA LEU A 2 -0.10 9.43 4.27
C LEU A 2 1.12 8.75 3.61
N VAL A 3 2.31 9.27 3.87
CA VAL A 3 3.61 8.71 3.42
C VAL A 3 4.52 8.32 4.59
N ASP A 4 3.98 8.39 5.81
CA ASP A 4 4.65 7.95 7.03
C ASP A 4 4.13 6.54 7.36
N PHE A 5 4.85 5.54 6.87
CA PHE A 5 4.44 4.14 6.96
C PHE A 5 4.38 3.63 8.40
N ALA A 6 5.22 4.15 9.29
CA ALA A 6 5.19 3.76 10.69
C ALA A 6 3.88 4.19 11.38
N ALA A 7 3.25 5.27 10.89
CA ALA A 7 1.96 5.74 11.39
C ALA A 7 0.75 5.02 10.79
N TYR A 8 0.92 4.16 9.77
CA TYR A 8 -0.22 3.48 9.11
C TYR A 8 -1.16 2.73 10.06
N PRO A 9 -0.65 1.95 11.05
CA PRO A 9 -1.53 1.21 11.96
C PRO A 9 -2.48 2.10 12.77
N GLN A 10 -2.19 3.39 12.90
CA GLN A 10 -3.01 4.33 13.67
C GLN A 10 -4.32 4.68 12.96
N TRP A 11 -4.37 4.57 11.64
CA TRP A 11 -5.52 5.04 10.83
C TRP A 11 -5.98 4.05 9.76
N GLN A 12 -5.17 3.04 9.44
CA GLN A 12 -5.54 1.96 8.54
C GLN A 12 -5.62 0.64 9.30
N SER A 13 -6.81 0.32 9.81
CA SER A 13 -7.05 -0.82 10.72
C SER A 13 -6.59 -2.20 10.20
N SER A 14 -6.47 -2.37 8.88
CA SER A 14 -5.96 -3.60 8.29
C SER A 14 -4.43 -3.74 8.40
N VAL A 15 -3.69 -2.65 8.64
CA VAL A 15 -2.21 -2.66 8.72
C VAL A 15 -1.78 -2.84 10.16
N ILE A 16 -0.90 -3.82 10.39
CA ILE A 16 -0.29 -4.09 11.70
C ILE A 16 1.04 -3.35 11.84
N ALA A 17 1.85 -3.35 10.79
CA ALA A 17 3.13 -2.64 10.74
C ALA A 17 3.49 -2.32 9.29
N ALA A 18 4.18 -1.20 9.05
CA ALA A 18 4.75 -0.89 7.75
C ALA A 18 6.05 -0.09 7.87
N ARG A 19 7.00 -0.33 6.97
CA ARG A 19 8.28 0.40 6.90
C ARG A 19 8.87 0.41 5.49
N ILE A 20 9.60 1.46 5.15
CA ILE A 20 10.44 1.50 3.95
C ILE A 20 11.61 0.53 4.16
N VAL A 21 11.91 -0.28 3.16
CA VAL A 21 13.02 -1.25 3.16
C VAL A 21 14.02 -1.04 2.02
N SER A 22 13.74 -0.08 1.12
CA SER A 22 14.71 0.42 0.14
C SER A 22 15.58 1.51 0.74
N ASP A 23 16.80 1.67 0.21
CA ASP A 23 17.70 2.74 0.61
C ASP A 23 17.19 4.12 0.20
N GLY A 24 17.55 5.12 1.02
CA GLY A 24 17.26 6.53 0.77
C GLY A 24 15.82 6.97 1.08
N PRO A 25 15.51 8.24 0.77
CA PRO A 25 14.17 8.80 0.96
C PRO A 25 13.12 8.09 0.09
N LEU A 26 11.85 8.23 0.47
CA LEU A 26 10.73 7.73 -0.32
C LEU A 26 10.73 8.35 -1.73
N ALA A 27 10.77 7.49 -2.75
CA ALA A 27 10.76 7.86 -4.16
C ALA A 27 10.07 6.78 -4.99
N ARG A 28 9.93 7.02 -6.31
CA ARG A 28 9.57 5.96 -7.26
C ARG A 28 10.61 4.84 -7.18
N GLY A 29 10.15 3.59 -7.11
CA GLY A 29 10.98 2.40 -6.96
C GLY A 29 11.26 2.02 -5.49
N SER A 30 10.90 2.87 -4.52
CA SER A 30 10.99 2.50 -3.12
C SER A 30 10.13 1.28 -2.81
N ARG A 31 10.61 0.45 -1.88
CA ARG A 31 9.93 -0.77 -1.43
C ARG A 31 9.49 -0.64 0.00
N ILE A 32 8.25 -1.05 0.27
CA ILE A 32 7.64 -1.00 1.59
C ILE A 32 7.32 -2.42 2.01
N ALA A 33 7.81 -2.82 3.18
CA ALA A 33 7.38 -4.03 3.86
C ALA A 33 6.19 -3.70 4.76
N GLU A 34 5.12 -4.48 4.65
CA GLU A 34 3.88 -4.29 5.39
C GLU A 34 3.37 -5.63 5.91
N THR A 35 3.03 -5.68 7.20
CA THR A 35 2.29 -6.77 7.81
C THR A 35 0.84 -6.33 7.92
N ARG A 36 -0.10 -7.10 7.35
CA ARG A 36 -1.51 -6.72 7.32
C ARG A 36 -2.46 -7.89 7.56
N ARG A 37 -3.66 -7.58 8.05
CA ARG A 37 -4.80 -8.49 8.07
C ARG A 37 -5.52 -8.44 6.74
N PHE A 38 -5.61 -9.58 6.08
CA PHE A 38 -6.29 -9.74 4.81
C PHE A 38 -7.02 -11.08 4.77
N PHE A 39 -8.32 -11.07 4.44
CA PHE A 39 -9.19 -12.25 4.50
C PHE A 39 -9.08 -13.09 5.78
N GLY A 40 -9.02 -12.41 6.94
CA GLY A 40 -8.94 -13.06 8.25
C GLY A 40 -7.57 -13.67 8.59
N ARG A 41 -6.56 -13.53 7.72
CA ARG A 41 -5.19 -13.98 7.96
C ARG A 41 -4.24 -12.79 8.07
N THR A 42 -3.18 -12.95 8.85
CA THR A 42 -2.04 -12.02 8.85
C THR A 42 -1.10 -12.41 7.72
N THR A 43 -0.74 -11.46 6.87
CA THR A 43 0.14 -11.67 5.72
C THR A 43 1.20 -10.58 5.69
N ASP A 44 2.44 -10.99 5.46
CA ASP A 44 3.54 -10.10 5.15
C ASP A 44 3.63 -9.89 3.64
N ILE A 45 3.70 -8.63 3.22
CA ILE A 45 3.80 -8.23 1.82
C ILE A 45 4.94 -7.24 1.63
N ILE A 46 5.50 -7.26 0.43
CA ILE A 46 6.35 -6.18 -0.07
C ILE A 46 5.68 -5.59 -1.31
N TRP A 47 5.53 -4.28 -1.33
CA TRP A 47 5.01 -3.56 -2.48
C TRP A 47 5.95 -2.41 -2.88
N GLU A 48 5.87 -2.03 -4.14
CA GLU A 48 6.74 -1.03 -4.77
C GLU A 48 5.96 0.24 -5.09
N VAL A 49 6.60 1.39 -4.88
CA VAL A 49 6.08 2.70 -5.29
C VAL A 49 6.29 2.90 -6.79
N THR A 50 5.21 3.00 -7.57
CA THR A 50 5.28 3.13 -9.03
C THR A 50 5.26 4.57 -9.53
N THR A 51 4.67 5.48 -8.75
CA THR A 51 4.74 6.94 -8.97
C THR A 51 4.85 7.63 -7.62
N PHE A 52 5.53 8.76 -7.57
CA PHE A 52 5.61 9.58 -6.36
C PHE A 52 5.78 11.05 -6.72
N GLN A 53 4.75 11.84 -6.49
CA GLN A 53 4.74 13.29 -6.72
C GLN A 53 4.02 13.95 -5.54
N PRO A 54 4.68 14.11 -4.39
CA PRO A 54 4.08 14.77 -3.25
C PRO A 54 3.84 16.27 -3.55
N PRO A 55 2.77 16.87 -3.00
CA PRO A 55 1.76 16.27 -2.13
C PRO A 55 0.56 15.71 -2.90
N HIS A 56 0.69 15.34 -4.18
CA HIS A 56 -0.46 15.08 -5.08
C HIS A 56 -0.76 13.61 -5.34
N THR A 57 0.25 12.76 -5.53
CA THR A 57 0.00 11.36 -5.90
C THR A 57 1.09 10.38 -5.48
N ARG A 58 0.66 9.14 -5.22
CA ARG A 58 1.51 7.95 -5.10
C ARG A 58 0.84 6.74 -5.73
N GLY A 59 1.57 6.07 -6.61
CA GLY A 59 1.22 4.78 -7.16
C GLY A 59 1.86 3.64 -6.39
N PHE A 60 1.23 2.48 -6.40
CA PHE A 60 1.82 1.25 -5.90
C PHE A 60 1.59 0.07 -6.85
N LYS A 61 2.46 -0.93 -6.73
CA LYS A 61 2.30 -2.26 -7.30
C LYS A 61 2.65 -3.29 -6.23
N MET A 62 1.77 -4.27 -6.06
CA MET A 62 1.94 -5.40 -5.16
C MET A 62 1.85 -6.70 -5.97
N GLY A 63 2.75 -7.64 -5.68
CA GLY A 63 2.73 -8.99 -6.24
C GLY A 63 2.03 -10.00 -5.31
N GLY A 64 2.38 -11.28 -5.44
CA GLY A 64 1.93 -12.34 -4.53
C GLY A 64 0.52 -12.85 -4.83
N ALA A 65 -0.18 -13.33 -3.79
CA ALA A 65 -1.49 -13.98 -3.92
C ALA A 65 -2.61 -13.03 -4.35
N PHE A 66 -2.43 -11.72 -4.17
CA PHE A 66 -3.37 -10.69 -4.59
C PHE A 66 -2.65 -9.60 -5.38
N PRO A 67 -2.15 -9.92 -6.59
CA PRO A 67 -1.46 -8.94 -7.40
C PRO A 67 -2.36 -7.73 -7.62
N SER A 68 -1.85 -6.54 -7.34
CA SER A 68 -2.65 -5.31 -7.47
C SER A 68 -1.78 -4.14 -7.87
N THR A 69 -2.42 -3.19 -8.54
CA THR A 69 -1.86 -1.87 -8.80
C THR A 69 -2.85 -0.83 -8.31
N GLY A 70 -2.35 0.33 -7.94
CA GLY A 70 -3.25 1.41 -7.58
C GLY A 70 -2.58 2.75 -7.58
N VAL A 71 -3.41 3.79 -7.56
CA VAL A 71 -3.00 5.18 -7.46
C VAL A 71 -3.81 5.82 -6.35
N MET A 72 -3.10 6.51 -5.48
CA MET A 72 -3.65 7.34 -4.44
C MET A 72 -3.39 8.79 -4.80
N THR A 73 -4.43 9.61 -4.86
CA THR A 73 -4.34 11.05 -5.10
C THR A 73 -4.81 11.83 -3.88
N TRP A 74 -4.21 13.01 -3.71
CA TRP A 74 -4.48 13.92 -2.63
C TRP A 74 -4.67 15.33 -3.18
N GLU A 75 -5.74 15.97 -2.74
CA GLU A 75 -6.08 17.33 -3.12
C GLU A 75 -6.46 18.13 -1.88
N THR A 76 -5.87 19.31 -1.72
CA THR A 76 -6.30 20.26 -0.70
C THR A 76 -7.61 20.88 -1.11
N VAL A 77 -8.62 20.80 -0.25
CA VAL A 77 -9.94 21.41 -0.41
C VAL A 77 -10.20 22.35 0.78
N PRO A 78 -11.15 23.31 0.70
CA PRO A 78 -11.37 24.27 1.78
C PRO A 78 -11.57 23.66 3.18
N GLU A 79 -12.18 22.48 3.24
CA GLU A 79 -12.50 21.77 4.48
C GLU A 79 -11.45 20.72 4.90
N GLY A 80 -10.34 20.58 4.16
CA GLY A 80 -9.28 19.63 4.49
C GLY A 80 -8.60 19.00 3.29
N THR A 81 -8.46 17.68 3.29
CA THR A 81 -7.80 16.93 2.21
C THR A 81 -8.73 15.88 1.65
N ARG A 82 -8.98 15.93 0.34
CA ARG A 82 -9.66 14.86 -0.37
C ARG A 82 -8.64 13.78 -0.73
N LEU A 83 -8.89 12.57 -0.23
CA LEU A 83 -8.13 11.37 -0.55
C LEU A 83 -8.95 10.51 -1.52
N GLN A 84 -8.39 10.17 -2.67
CA GLN A 84 -8.97 9.18 -3.57
C GLN A 84 -7.97 8.05 -3.80
N THR A 85 -8.45 6.81 -3.74
CA THR A 85 -7.64 5.63 -4.03
C THR A 85 -8.35 4.79 -5.08
N ALA A 86 -7.69 4.56 -6.21
CA ALA A 86 -8.13 3.62 -7.23
C ALA A 86 -7.23 2.39 -7.18
N VAL A 87 -7.82 1.19 -7.09
CA VAL A 87 -7.10 -0.08 -7.00
C VAL A 87 -7.64 -1.04 -8.03
N THR A 88 -6.76 -1.62 -8.83
CA THR A 88 -7.04 -2.76 -9.70
C THR A 88 -6.43 -4.00 -9.09
N MET A 89 -7.28 -4.97 -8.74
CA MET A 89 -6.85 -6.27 -8.25
C MET A 89 -6.92 -7.30 -9.38
N HIS A 90 -5.82 -8.01 -9.60
CA HIS A 90 -5.73 -9.09 -10.57
C HIS A 90 -5.81 -10.43 -9.84
N ALA A 91 -7.00 -10.74 -9.32
CA ALA A 91 -7.24 -12.03 -8.70
C ALA A 91 -7.06 -13.15 -9.73
N ARG A 92 -5.98 -13.92 -9.61
CA ARG A 92 -5.88 -15.25 -10.22
C ARG A 92 -6.48 -16.20 -9.16
N GLY A 93 -7.40 -17.08 -9.52
CA GLY A 93 -8.29 -17.79 -8.56
C GLY A 93 -7.63 -18.32 -7.28
N ALA A 94 -8.40 -18.42 -6.20
CA ALA A 94 -8.00 -18.72 -4.82
C ALA A 94 -7.37 -20.12 -4.55
N ALA A 95 -6.85 -20.79 -5.58
CA ALA A 95 -6.48 -22.21 -5.54
C ALA A 95 -5.08 -22.52 -4.97
N TYR A 96 -4.39 -21.56 -4.35
CA TYR A 96 -3.01 -21.77 -3.85
C TYR A 96 -2.79 -21.26 -2.42
N TRP A 97 -3.87 -21.14 -1.64
CA TRP A 97 -3.83 -20.79 -0.20
C TRP A 97 -4.22 -21.95 0.73
N GLY A 98 -3.98 -23.18 0.26
CA GLY A 98 -3.97 -24.41 1.05
C GLY A 98 -2.71 -25.20 0.70
N GLY A 99 -1.73 -25.18 1.61
CA GLY A 99 -0.60 -26.09 1.63
C GLY A 99 -0.40 -26.49 3.08
N ASP A 100 -0.37 -27.80 3.30
CA ASP A 100 -0.38 -28.52 4.57
C ASP A 100 0.66 -28.04 5.59
#